data_AF-A0A6B1FRJ5-F1
#
_entry.id   AF-A0A6B1FRJ5-F1
#
_cell.length_a   1.000
_cell.length_b   1.000
_cell.length_c   1.000
_cell.angle_alpha   90.00
_cell.angle_beta   90.00
_cell.angle_gamma   90.00
#
_symmetry.space_group_name_H-M   'P 1'
#
loop_
_entity.id
_entity.type
_entity.pdbx_description
1 polymer ?
#
loop_
_entity_poly.entity_id
_entity_poly.type
_entity_poly.pdbx_seq_one_letter_code
_entity_poly.pdbx_strand_id
1 'polypeptide(L)' 'MILGIFFLISAGLLVADFFVDRYIEHPWENLKAFYPLWGLFGVAGLILAAKGLRRIVMRSEDYYDAD' A
#
# COMPACT_ATOMS: atom_id res chain seq x y z
N MET A 1 -11.94 22.69 6.76
CA MET A 1 -10.63 23.26 7.13
C MET A 1 -9.57 22.19 7.39
N ILE A 2 -9.81 21.21 8.28
CA ILE A 2 -8.85 20.14 8.63
C ILE A 2 -8.40 19.28 7.44
N LEU A 3 -9.32 18.84 6.58
CA LEU A 3 -9.00 18.07 5.36
C LEU A 3 -8.05 18.82 4.41
N GLY A 4 -8.25 20.13 4.24
CA GLY A 4 -7.38 20.95 3.38
C GLY A 4 -5.94 21.05 3.91
N ILE A 5 -5.78 21.19 5.22
CA ILE A 5 -4.47 21.22 5.88
C ILE A 5 -3.78 19.85 5.74
N PHE A 6 -4.53 18.76 5.93
CA PHE A 6 -4.02 17.40 5.73
C PHE A 6 -3.50 17.19 4.30
N PHE A 7 -4.26 17.59 3.29
CA PHE A 7 -3.82 17.48 1.89
C PHE A 7 -2.63 18.39 1.58
N LEU A 8 -2.58 19.60 2.13
CA LEU A 8 -1.43 20.50 1.99
C LEU A 8 -0.15 19.92 2.57
N ILE A 9 -0.21 19.39 3.80
CA ILE A 9 0.93 18.76 4.47
C ILE A 9 1.37 17.51 3.69
N SER A 10 0.42 16.69 3.25
CA SER A 10 0.69 15.48 2.46
C SER A 10 1.38 15.81 1.13
N ALA A 11 0.91 16.84 0.42
CA ALA A 11 1.55 17.31 -0.80
C ALA A 11 2.96 17.86 -0.53
N GLY A 12 3.15 18.60 0.56
CA GLY A 12 4.46 19.11 0.97
C GLY A 12 5.46 17.99 1.29
N LEU A 13 5.04 16.95 2.01
CA LEU A 13 5.86 15.76 2.28
C LEU A 13 6.23 15.03 0.99
N LEU A 14 5.30 14.90 0.04
CA LEU A 14 5.56 14.28 -1.25
C LEU A 14 6.61 15.07 -2.04
N VAL A 15 6.53 16.40 -2.03
CA VAL A 15 7.53 17.27 -2.67
C VAL A 15 8.87 17.18 -1.95
N ALA A 16 8.89 17.21 -0.62
CA ALA A 16 10.11 17.09 0.18
C ALA A 16 10.89 15.80 -0.12
N ASP A 17 10.18 14.71 -0.47
CA ASP A 17 10.76 13.43 -0.86
C ASP A 17 11.69 13.50 -2.08
N PHE A 18 11.56 14.54 -2.91
CA PHE A 18 12.43 14.77 -4.06
C PHE A 18 13.76 15.45 -3.66
N PHE A 19 13.72 16.28 -2.61
CA PHE A 19 14.86 17.11 -2.20
C PHE A 19 15.65 16.52 -1.04
N VAL A 20 15.02 15.72 -0.17
CA VAL A 20 15.69 15.07 0.96
C VAL A 20 16.19 13.70 0.53
N ASP A 21 17.51 13.52 0.54
CA ASP A 21 18.11 12.22 0.34
C ASP A 21 17.95 11.40 1.63
N ARG A 22 17.19 10.31 1.52
CA ARG A 22 16.94 9.37 2.61
C ARG A 22 18.14 8.44 2.73
N TYR A 23 18.42 7.96 3.93
CA TYR A 23 19.41 6.90 4.10
C TYR A 23 18.87 5.61 3.45
N ILE A 24 19.55 5.13 2.42
CA ILE A 24 19.13 3.98 1.63
C ILE A 24 19.79 2.73 2.23
N GLU A 25 19.02 1.88 2.91
CA GLU A 25 19.52 0.58 3.40
C GLU A 25 19.56 -0.48 2.30
N HIS A 26 18.64 -0.37 1.33
CA HIS A 26 18.54 -1.30 0.21
C HIS A 26 18.54 -0.58 -1.15
N PRO A 27 19.28 -1.10 -2.17
CA PRO A 27 19.45 -0.40 -3.46
C PRO A 27 18.14 -0.05 -4.18
N TRP A 28 17.06 -0.79 -3.94
CA TRP A 28 15.74 -0.55 -4.54
C TRP A 28 14.98 0.64 -3.95
N GLU A 29 15.41 1.17 -2.80
CA GLU A 29 14.80 2.34 -2.13
C GLU A 29 15.32 3.68 -2.69
N ASN A 30 16.23 3.63 -3.67
CA ASN A 30 16.79 4.79 -4.35
C ASN A 30 15.78 5.55 -5.24
N LEU A 31 14.57 5.02 -5.40
CA LEU A 31 13.52 5.70 -6.15
C LEU A 31 12.98 6.90 -5.35
N LYS A 32 12.93 8.07 -5.99
CA LYS A 32 12.19 9.22 -5.45
C LYS A 32 10.70 8.86 -5.39
N ALA A 33 9.99 9.34 -4.37
CA ALA A 33 8.60 8.95 -4.06
C ALA A 33 8.39 7.47 -3.66
N PHE A 34 9.45 6.72 -3.29
CA PHE A 34 9.34 5.31 -2.90
C PHE A 34 8.29 5.06 -1.81
N TYR A 35 8.35 5.71 -0.65
CA TYR A 35 7.38 5.45 0.43
C TYR A 35 5.94 5.87 0.11
N PRO A 36 5.66 7.05 -0.49
CA PRO A 36 4.31 7.39 -0.94
C PRO A 36 3.73 6.36 -1.92
N LEU A 37 4.54 5.90 -2.88
CA LEU A 37 4.12 4.89 -3.86
C LEU A 37 3.91 3.54 -3.19
N TRP A 38 4.85 3.08 -2.36
CA TRP A 38 4.73 1.82 -1.63
C TRP A 38 3.62 1.81 -0.58
N GLY A 39 3.31 2.93 0.05
CA GLY A 39 2.14 3.05 0.93
C GLY A 39 0.83 2.83 0.16
N LEU A 40 0.73 3.42 -1.04
CA LEU A 40 -0.44 3.27 -1.91
C LEU A 40 -0.53 1.85 -2.49
N PHE A 41 0.52 1.40 -3.18
CA PHE A 41 0.56 0.10 -3.84
C PHE A 41 0.63 -1.06 -2.85
N GLY A 42 1.26 -0.89 -1.70
CA GLY A 42 1.33 -1.90 -0.65
C GLY A 42 -0.04 -2.19 -0.07
N VAL A 43 -0.80 -1.16 0.34
CA VAL A 43 -2.15 -1.36 0.88
C VAL A 43 -3.11 -1.87 -0.20
N ALA A 44 -3.10 -1.26 -1.39
CA ALA A 44 -3.94 -1.73 -2.50
C ALA A 44 -3.60 -3.18 -2.90
N GLY A 45 -2.31 -3.50 -2.98
CA GLY A 45 -1.78 -4.82 -3.28
C GLY A 45 -2.21 -5.86 -2.24
N LEU A 46 -2.14 -5.53 -0.95
CA LEU A 46 -2.62 -6.39 0.14
C LEU A 46 -4.11 -6.69 0.02
N ILE A 47 -4.93 -5.68 -0.29
CA ILE A 47 -6.38 -5.87 -0.49
C ILE A 47 -6.64 -6.79 -1.69
N LEU A 48 -5.94 -6.58 -2.81
CA LEU A 48 -6.07 -7.41 -4.00
C LEU A 48 -5.59 -8.85 -3.75
N ALA A 49 -4.47 -9.02 -3.04
CA ALA A 49 -3.96 -10.32 -2.65
C ALA A 49 -4.95 -11.05 -1.74
N ALA A 50 -5.53 -10.38 -0.74
CA ALA A 50 -6.56 -10.96 0.12
C ALA A 50 -7.82 -11.37 -0.65
N LYS A 51 -8.26 -10.55 -1.61
CA LYS A 51 -9.38 -10.91 -2.51
C LYS A 51 -9.05 -12.11 -3.40
N GLY A 52 -7.82 -12.18 -3.91
CA GLY A 52 -7.34 -13.33 -4.67
C GLY A 52 -7.30 -14.59 -3.82
N LEU A 53 -6.71 -14.50 -2.62
CA LEU A 53 -6.63 -15.58 -1.66
C LEU A 53 -8.02 -16.08 -1.26
N ARG A 54 -9.00 -15.19 -1.08
CA ARG A 54 -10.40 -15.57 -0.84
C ARG A 54 -10.93 -16.51 -1.91
N ARG A 55 -10.62 -16.29 -3.19
CA ARG A 55 -11.06 -17.21 -4.27
C ARG A 55 -10.36 -18.55 -4.21
N ILE A 56 -9.08 -18.58 -3.82
CA ILE A 56 -8.29 -19.82 -3.73
C ILE A 56 -8.71 -20.65 -2.51
N VAL A 57 -9.01 -19.99 -1.39
CA VAL A 57 -9.30 -20.63 -0.11
C VAL A 57 -10.78 -21.03 0.03
N MET A 58 -11.70 -20.31 -0.64
CA MET A 58 -13.13 -20.60 -0.53
C MET A 58 -13.43 -22.00 -1.07
N ARG A 59 -13.97 -22.86 -0.21
CA ARG A 59 -14.42 -24.22 -0.53
C ARG A 59 -15.88 -24.20 -1.02
N SER A 60 -16.29 -25.30 -1.64
CA SER A 60 -17.68 -25.53 -2.03
C SER A 60 -18.62 -25.41 -0.82
N GLU A 61 -19.83 -24.92 -1.06
CA GLU A 61 -20.84 -24.72 -0.02
C GLU A 61 -21.15 -26.04 0.71
N ASP A 62 -21.25 -27.14 -0.05
CA ASP A 62 -21.56 -28.48 0.48
C ASP A 62 -20.35 -29.20 1.11
N TYR A 63 -19.19 -28.53 1.28
CA TYR A 63 -17.96 -29.18 1.75
C TYR A 63 -18.09 -29.74 3.17
N TYR A 64 -18.94 -29.16 4.01
CA TYR A 64 -19.16 -29.57 5.40
C TYR A 64 -20.51 -30.27 5.63
N ASP A 65 -21.30 -30.45 4.58
CA ASP A 65 -22.63 -31.08 4.67
C ASP A 65 -22.55 -32.62 4.64
N ALA A 66 -21.34 -33.17 4.73
CA ALA A 66 -21.11 -34.60 4.91
C ALA A 66 -21.11 -34.98 6.40
N ASP A 67 -22.29 -34.91 7.02
CA ASP A 67 -22.69 -35.70 8.20
C ASP A 67 -24.23 -35.74 8.33
#